data_AF-A0A972HXK5-F1
#
_entry.id   AF-A0A972HXK5-F1
#
_cell.length_a   1.000
_cell.length_b   1.000
_cell.length_c   1.000
_cell.angle_alpha   90.00
_cell.angle_beta   90.00
_cell.angle_gamma   90.00
#
_symmetry.space_group_name_H-M   'P 1'
#
loop_
_entity.id
_entity.type
_entity.pdbx_description
1 polymer ?
#
loop_
_entity_poly.entity_id
_entity_poly.type
_entity_poly.pdbx_seq_one_letter_code
_entity_poly.pdbx_strand_id
1 'polypeptide(L)' 'MSVNGFSAKFEDDQPDIAMFDLIFTAHFVKDVALKAIYSKTFADYSLGGVDYDEQSSKISLVLDWKF' A
#
# COMPACT_ATOMS: atom_id res chain seq x y z
N MET A 1 25.26 21.00 -21.35
CA MET A 1 24.39 21.08 -20.17
C MET A 1 25.03 20.20 -19.10
N SER A 2 25.53 20.79 -18.01
CA SER A 2 26.07 20.02 -16.89
C SER A 2 24.98 19.91 -15.83
N VAL A 3 24.62 18.68 -15.45
CA VAL A 3 23.79 18.42 -14.28
C VAL A 3 24.75 17.95 -13.19
N ASN A 4 25.05 18.83 -12.25
CA ASN A 4 25.73 18.46 -11.01
C ASN A 4 24.73 17.71 -10.13
N GLY A 5 24.78 16.38 -10.15
CA GLY A 5 24.04 15.55 -9.20
C GLY A 5 24.70 15.62 -7.82
N PHE A 6 24.04 16.30 -6.88
CA PHE A 6 24.37 16.18 -5.46
C PHE A 6 23.86 14.81 -4.97
N SER A 7 24.78 13.88 -4.71
CA SER A 7 24.46 12.58 -4.11
C SER A 7 24.67 12.69 -2.60
N ALA A 8 23.59 12.88 -1.84
CA ALA A 8 23.60 12.62 -0.41
C ALA A 8 23.47 11.09 -0.23
N LYS A 9 24.53 10.44 0.23
CA LYS A 9 24.45 9.06 0.72
C LYS A 9 23.82 9.12 2.10
N PHE A 10 22.59 8.63 2.22
CA PHE A 10 22.00 8.28 3.51
C PHE A 10 22.20 6.78 3.71
N GLU A 11 22.50 6.41 4.96
CA GLU A 11 22.72 5.04 5.43
C GLU A 11 21.65 4.06 4.95
N ASP A 12 22.10 2.81 4.75
CA ASP A 12 21.32 1.63 4.36
C ASP A 12 20.01 1.46 5.17
N ASP A 13 19.07 0.71 4.56
CA ASP A 13 17.84 0.15 5.15
C ASP A 13 16.56 1.03 5.15
N GLN A 14 16.18 1.64 4.01
CA GLN A 14 14.75 1.94 3.80
C GLN A 14 14.02 0.71 3.25
N PRO A 15 12.91 0.27 3.87
CA PRO A 15 12.16 -0.90 3.42
C PRO A 15 11.51 -0.62 2.05
N ASP A 16 11.71 -1.54 1.10
CA ASP A 16 11.01 -1.53 -0.19
C ASP A 16 9.59 -2.08 0.02
N ILE A 17 8.63 -1.17 0.16
CA ILE A 17 7.22 -1.51 0.40
C ILE A 17 6.41 -1.28 -0.88
N ALA A 18 5.83 -2.35 -1.41
CA ALA A 18 4.86 -2.31 -2.51
C ALA A 18 3.45 -2.67 -1.99
N MET A 19 2.45 -1.89 -2.39
CA MET A 19 1.05 -2.13 -2.01
C MET A 19 0.16 -2.16 -3.24
N PHE A 20 -0.76 -3.12 -3.27
CA PHE A 20 -1.77 -3.32 -4.31
C PHE A 20 -3.16 -3.29 -3.69
N ASP A 21 -4.04 -2.41 -4.18
CA ASP A 21 -5.43 -2.32 -3.76
C ASP A 21 -6.38 -2.69 -4.90
N LEU A 22 -7.35 -3.55 -4.60
CA LEU A 22 -8.48 -3.90 -5.46
C LEU A 22 -9.78 -3.45 -4.78
N ILE A 23 -10.49 -2.54 -5.42
CA ILE A 23 -11.70 -1.91 -4.87
C ILE A 23 -12.91 -2.30 -5.70
N PHE A 24 -13.88 -2.95 -5.07
CA PHE A 24 -15.22 -3.18 -5.63
C PHE A 24 -16.23 -2.28 -4.94
N THR A 25 -17.07 -1.61 -5.73
CA THR A 25 -18.17 -0.79 -5.21
C THR A 25 -19.48 -1.27 -5.81
N ALA A 26 -20.45 -1.60 -4.97
CA ALA A 26 -21.81 -1.95 -5.34
C ALA A 26 -22.78 -0.87 -4.84
N HIS A 27 -23.58 -0.31 -5.74
CA HIS A 27 -24.63 0.65 -5.41
C HIS A 27 -25.98 -0.07 -5.39
N PHE A 28 -26.70 -0.02 -4.26
CA PHE A 28 -28.00 -0.68 -4.13
C PHE A 28 -29.15 0.29 -4.40
N VAL A 29 -29.13 1.42 -3.71
CA VAL A 29 -30.04 2.56 -3.92
C VAL A 29 -29.21 3.84 -3.96
N LYS A 30 -29.83 4.95 -4.35
CA LYS A 30 -29.16 6.25 -4.56
C LYS A 30 -28.20 6.64 -3.43
N ASP A 31 -28.56 6.29 -2.20
CA ASP A 31 -27.86 6.69 -0.98
C ASP A 31 -27.27 5.50 -0.18
N VAL A 32 -27.19 4.31 -0.77
CA VAL A 32 -26.59 3.11 -0.13
C VAL A 32 -25.61 2.43 -1.08
N ALA A 33 -24.35 2.35 -0.65
CA ALA A 33 -23.28 1.67 -1.37
C ALA A 33 -22.46 0.77 -0.44
N LEU A 34 -22.04 -0.39 -0.93
CA LEU A 34 -21.07 -1.25 -0.27
C LEU A 34 -19.75 -1.20 -1.03
N LYS A 35 -18.66 -0.94 -0.32
CA LYS A 35 -17.29 -1.02 -0.84
C LYS A 35 -16.58 -2.20 -0.21
N ALA A 36 -16.01 -3.06 -1.04
CA ALA A 36 -15.06 -4.09 -0.63
C ALA A 36 -13.68 -3.70 -1.12
N ILE A 37 -12.72 -3.61 -0.20
CA ILE A 37 -11.34 -3.22 -0.46
C ILE A 37 -10.45 -4.39 -0.08
N TYR A 38 -9.81 -5.00 -1.07
CA TYR A 38 -8.75 -5.97 -0.86
C TYR A 38 -7.40 -5.28 -1.03
N SER A 39 -6.56 -5.34 -0.01
CA SER A 39 -5.21 -4.77 -0.02
C SER A 39 -4.20 -5.89 0.16
N LYS A 40 -3.15 -5.89 -0.66
CA LYS A 40 -1.99 -6.76 -0.51
C LYS A 40 -0.72 -5.93 -0.42
N THR A 41 0.06 -6.16 0.62
CA THR A 41 1.31 -5.45 0.88
C THR A 41 2.46 -6.45 0.81
N PHE A 42 3.53 -6.06 0.14
CA PHE A 42 4.81 -6.73 0.08
C PHE A 42 5.83 -5.76 0.66
N ALA A 43 6.61 -6.20 1.64
CA ALA A 43 7.65 -5.40 2.25
C ALA A 43 8.94 -6.22 2.25
N ASP A 44 9.97 -5.69 1.60
CA ASP A 44 11.32 -6.24 1.61
C ASP A 44 12.22 -5.30 2.39
N TYR A 45 12.86 -5.80 3.44
CA TYR A 45 13.74 -4.99 4.26
C TYR A 45 14.87 -5.81 4.88
N SER A 46 16.05 -5.20 4.96
CA SER A 46 17.20 -5.76 5.68
C SER A 46 17.25 -5.16 7.08
N LEU A 47 17.42 -6.00 8.11
CA LEU A 47 17.73 -5.55 9.47
C LEU A 47 19.01 -6.25 9.95
N GLY A 48 20.09 -5.49 10.10
CA GLY A 48 21.37 -6.02 10.57
C GLY A 48 22.02 -7.03 9.62
N GLY A 49 21.77 -6.90 8.30
CA GLY A 49 22.28 -7.79 7.27
C GLY A 49 21.49 -9.10 7.11
N VAL A 50 20.28 -9.16 7.66
CA VAL A 50 19.33 -10.26 7.45
C VAL A 50 18.16 -9.74 6.64
N ASP A 51 17.89 -10.38 5.51
CA ASP A 51 16.78 -10.04 4.62
C ASP A 51 15.44 -10.58 5.16
N TYR A 52 14.42 -9.74 5.20
CA TYR A 52 13.05 -10.05 5.58
C TYR A 52 12.10 -9.76 4.43
N ASP A 53 11.34 -10.77 4.01
CA ASP A 53 10.17 -10.62 3.12
C ASP A 53 8.90 -10.78 3.95
N GLU A 54 8.14 -9.71 4.11
CA GLU A 54 6.86 -9.69 4.79
C GLU A 54 5.72 -9.44 3.81
N GLN A 55 4.78 -10.39 3.73
CA GLN A 55 3.58 -10.27 2.92
C GLN A 55 2.35 -10.27 3.81
N SER A 56 1.49 -9.26 3.63
CA SER A 56 0.21 -9.19 4.33
C SER A 56 -0.96 -8.97 3.36
N SER A 57 -2.13 -9.46 3.74
CA SER A 57 -3.36 -9.26 2.98
C SER A 57 -4.48 -8.84 3.90
N LYS A 58 -5.28 -7.86 3.48
CA LYS A 58 -6.38 -7.28 4.25
C LYS A 58 -7.62 -7.17 3.38
N ILE A 59 -8.77 -7.53 3.94
CA ILE A 59 -10.08 -7.25 3.35
C ILE A 59 -10.81 -6.27 4.28
N SER A 60 -11.31 -5.18 3.71
CA SER A 60 -12.14 -4.19 4.40
C SER A 60 -13.49 -4.09 3.72
N LEU A 61 -14.57 -4.08 4.50
CA LEU A 61 -15.94 -3.87 4.03
C LEU A 61 -16.45 -2.56 4.61
N VAL A 62 -16.90 -1.65 3.74
CA VAL A 62 -17.43 -0.33 4.13
C VAL A 62 -18.83 -0.19 3.56
N LEU A 63 -19.82 -0.04 4.44
CA LEU A 63 -21.19 0.28 4.07
C LEU A 63 -21.37 1.79 4.21
N ASP A 64 -21.49 2.48 3.07
CA ASP A 64 -21.81 3.89 3.01
C ASP A 64 -23.33 4.04 2.89
N TRP A 65 -23.96 4.66 3.90
CA TRP A 65 -25.34 5.15 3.79
C TRP A 65 -25.38 6.67 3.92
N LYS A 66 -26.41 7.32 3.39
CA LYS A 66 -26.77 8.70 3.71
C LYS A 66 -28.26 8.76 4.03
N PHE A 67 -28.59 9.46 5.12
CA PHE A 67 -29.97 9.79 5.50
C PHE A 67 -30.37 11.15 4.92
#